data_AF-A0A316L210-F1
#
_entry.id   AF-A0A316L210-F1
#
_cell.length_a   1.000
_cell.length_b   1.000
_cell.length_c   1.000
_cell.angle_alpha   90.00
_cell.angle_beta   90.00
_cell.angle_gamma   90.00
#
_symmetry.space_group_name_H-M   'P 1'
#
loop_
_entity.id
_entity.type
_entity.pdbx_description
1 polymer ?
#
loop_
_entity_poly.entity_id
_entity_poly.type
_entity_poly.pdbx_seq_one_letter_code
_entity_poly.pdbx_strand_id
1 'polypeptide(L)'
;MVNETFIARIQTVIDHYGLTVSSFADKVGVQRSSISHLLKGRNKPSLDFVMKVVQTYPEVNLYWLLNGKGSFPYSENAVAPPTPKSPSVHMENVVLKNERESSLKKVEASRIVIFYTDGTFESYDLKK
;
A
#
# COMPACT_ATOMS: atom_id res chain seq x y z
N MET A 1 -13.17 17.75 -10.56
CA MET A 1 -12.36 17.02 -11.57
C MET A 1 -11.79 15.70 -11.02
N VAL A 2 -12.57 14.87 -10.33
CA VAL A 2 -12.07 13.60 -9.73
C VAL A 2 -11.65 12.59 -10.82
N ASN A 3 -12.38 12.55 -11.94
CA ASN A 3 -12.13 11.61 -13.04
C ASN A 3 -10.81 11.91 -13.78
N GLU A 4 -10.48 13.19 -13.96
CA GLU A 4 -9.24 13.61 -14.65
C GLU A 4 -7.99 13.15 -13.90
N THR A 5 -7.99 13.22 -12.57
CA THR A 5 -6.84 12.77 -11.77
C THR A 5 -6.66 11.25 -11.81
N PHE A 6 -7.76 10.49 -11.89
CA PHE A 6 -7.71 9.02 -12.04
C PHE A 6 -7.14 8.63 -13.41
N ILE A 7 -7.63 9.29 -14.47
CA ILE A 7 -7.15 9.08 -15.85
C ILE A 7 -5.65 9.39 -15.95
N ALA A 8 -5.20 10.49 -15.35
CA ALA A 8 -3.78 10.84 -15.32
C ALA A 8 -2.92 9.74 -14.66
N ARG A 9 -3.41 9.14 -13.56
CA ARG A 9 -2.70 8.02 -12.89
C ARG A 9 -2.67 6.76 -13.75
N ILE A 10 -3.75 6.43 -14.46
CA ILE A 10 -3.73 5.34 -15.44
C ILE A 10 -2.70 5.62 -16.53
N GLN A 11 -2.62 6.85 -17.04
CA GLN A 11 -1.61 7.23 -18.02
C GLN A 11 -0.19 7.08 -17.46
N THR A 12 0.05 7.49 -16.21
CA THR A 12 1.33 7.26 -15.53
C THR A 12 1.71 5.77 -15.48
N VAL A 13 0.75 4.88 -15.19
CA VAL A 13 0.98 3.44 -15.20
C VAL A 13 1.34 2.94 -16.60
N ILE A 14 0.60 3.36 -17.62
CA ILE A 14 0.86 2.98 -19.03
C ILE A 14 2.27 3.41 -19.45
N ASP A 15 2.64 4.65 -19.16
CA ASP A 15 3.92 5.25 -19.53
C ASP A 15 5.08 4.57 -18.77
N HIS A 16 4.88 4.27 -17.48
CA HIS A 16 5.88 3.60 -16.64
C HIS A 16 6.30 2.23 -17.19
N TYR A 17 5.33 1.45 -17.69
CA TYR A 17 5.60 0.15 -18.31
C TYR A 17 5.92 0.24 -19.82
N GLY A 18 5.99 1.44 -20.40
CA GLY A 18 6.27 1.66 -21.81
C GLY A 18 5.22 1.02 -22.75
N LEU A 19 3.97 0.94 -22.31
CA LEU A 19 2.91 0.24 -23.05
C LEU A 19 2.16 1.19 -23.97
N THR A 20 1.63 0.64 -25.07
CA THR A 20 0.56 1.32 -25.80
C THR A 20 -0.77 1.12 -25.07
N VAL A 21 -1.72 2.02 -25.29
CA VAL A 21 -3.09 1.91 -24.74
C VAL A 21 -3.73 0.55 -25.09
N SER A 22 -3.49 0.06 -26.31
CA SER A 22 -4.01 -1.24 -26.76
C SER A 22 -3.37 -2.39 -25.98
N SER A 23 -2.04 -2.39 -25.83
CA SER A 23 -1.35 -3.43 -25.07
C SER A 23 -1.71 -3.41 -23.58
N PHE A 24 -1.92 -2.23 -22.99
CA PHE A 24 -2.43 -2.10 -21.64
C PHE A 24 -3.82 -2.74 -21.48
N ALA A 25 -4.75 -2.45 -22.41
CA ALA A 25 -6.10 -3.02 -22.40
C ALA A 25 -6.06 -4.55 -22.49
N ASP A 26 -5.22 -5.08 -23.39
CA ASP A 26 -5.03 -6.51 -23.58
C ASP A 26 -4.46 -7.18 -22.31
N LYS A 27 -3.46 -6.58 -21.66
CA LYS A 27 -2.87 -7.09 -20.40
C LYS A 27 -3.86 -7.09 -19.23
N VAL A 28 -4.66 -6.03 -19.10
CA VAL A 28 -5.66 -5.90 -18.03
C VAL A 28 -6.89 -6.78 -18.29
N GLY A 29 -7.06 -7.29 -19.52
CA GLY A 29 -8.21 -8.14 -19.88
C GLY A 29 -9.50 -7.34 -20.05
N VAL A 30 -9.40 -6.17 -20.69
CA VAL A 30 -10.54 -5.28 -20.95
C VAL A 30 -10.55 -4.79 -22.39
N GLN A 31 -11.73 -4.41 -22.89
CA GLN A 31 -11.88 -4.00 -24.27
C GLN A 31 -11.14 -2.67 -24.55
N ARG A 32 -10.40 -2.61 -25.66
CA ARG A 32 -9.65 -1.41 -26.08
C ARG A 32 -10.52 -0.16 -26.20
N SER A 33 -11.76 -0.31 -26.69
CA SER A 33 -12.75 0.77 -26.77
C SER A 33 -13.09 1.34 -25.39
N SER A 34 -13.20 0.49 -24.36
CA SER A 34 -13.45 0.90 -22.98
C SER A 34 -12.35 1.83 -22.46
N ILE A 35 -11.08 1.49 -22.72
CA ILE A 35 -9.94 2.32 -22.33
C ILE A 35 -9.91 3.63 -23.12
N SER A 36 -10.19 3.59 -24.43
CA SER A 36 -10.27 4.81 -25.23
C SER A 36 -11.35 5.78 -24.72
N HIS A 37 -12.50 5.28 -24.29
CA HIS A 37 -13.59 6.09 -23.76
C HIS A 37 -13.28 6.62 -22.34
N LEU A 38 -12.63 5.80 -21.51
CA LEU A 38 -12.15 6.19 -20.19
C LEU A 38 -11.16 7.36 -20.29
N LEU A 39 -10.12 7.25 -21.13
CA LEU A 39 -9.09 8.28 -21.29
C LEU A 39 -9.65 9.60 -21.83
N LYS A 40 -10.77 9.57 -22.56
CA LYS A 40 -11.50 10.76 -23.03
C LYS A 40 -12.40 11.40 -21.95
N GLY A 41 -12.42 10.87 -20.72
CA GLY A 41 -13.13 11.47 -19.58
C GLY A 41 -14.64 11.31 -19.59
N ARG A 42 -15.22 10.59 -20.56
CA ARG A 42 -16.68 10.46 -20.69
C ARG A 42 -17.29 9.40 -19.77
N ASN A 43 -16.48 8.44 -19.30
CA ASN A 43 -16.92 7.32 -18.46
C ASN A 43 -16.22 7.32 -17.09
N LYS A 44 -16.94 6.89 -16.05
CA LYS A 44 -16.34 6.48 -14.78
C LYS A 44 -15.79 5.06 -14.92
N PRO A 45 -14.60 4.76 -14.36
CA PRO A 45 -14.11 3.39 -14.32
C PRO A 45 -15.06 2.51 -13.49
N SER A 46 -15.28 1.26 -13.95
CA SER A 46 -15.98 0.26 -13.14
C SER A 46 -15.07 -0.27 -12.03
N LEU A 47 -15.65 -0.80 -10.96
CA LEU A 47 -14.88 -1.49 -9.92
C LEU A 47 -14.09 -2.67 -10.50
N ASP A 48 -14.70 -3.46 -11.37
CA ASP A 48 -14.05 -4.58 -12.06
C ASP A 48 -12.76 -4.14 -12.78
N PHE A 49 -12.81 -3.02 -13.51
CA PHE A 49 -11.63 -2.46 -14.16
C PHE A 49 -10.54 -2.09 -13.15
N VAL A 50 -10.90 -1.37 -12.08
CA VAL A 50 -9.94 -0.98 -11.04
C VAL A 50 -9.28 -2.21 -10.41
N MET A 51 -10.06 -3.24 -10.09
CA MET A 51 -9.55 -4.48 -9.50
C MET A 51 -8.62 -5.22 -10.45
N LYS A 52 -8.96 -5.30 -11.74
CA LYS A 52 -8.07 -5.90 -12.75
C LYS A 52 -6.76 -5.14 -12.87
N VAL A 53 -6.77 -3.80 -12.82
CA VAL A 53 -5.54 -3.00 -12.90
C VAL A 53 -4.59 -3.32 -11.74
N VAL A 54 -5.08 -3.30 -10.50
CA VAL A 54 -4.23 -3.56 -9.31
C VAL A 54 -3.78 -5.03 -9.23
N GLN A 55 -4.55 -5.97 -9.76
CA GLN A 55 -4.14 -7.37 -9.88
C GLN A 55 -3.09 -7.59 -10.98
N THR A 56 -3.24 -6.88 -12.11
CA THR A 56 -2.30 -6.99 -13.25
C THR A 56 -0.96 -6.31 -12.94
N TYR A 57 -0.99 -5.22 -12.18
CA TYR A 57 0.19 -4.42 -11.83
C TYR A 57 0.29 -4.28 -10.31
N PRO A 58 0.94 -5.24 -9.61
CA PRO A 58 1.03 -5.23 -8.15
C PRO A 58 1.72 -3.99 -7.55
N GLU A 59 2.54 -3.29 -8.34
CA GLU A 59 3.16 -2.02 -7.94
C GLU A 59 2.15 -0.86 -7.90
N VAL A 60 0.94 -1.03 -8.47
CA VAL A 60 -0.15 -0.07 -8.41
C VAL A 60 -0.95 -0.27 -7.13
N ASN A 61 -0.68 0.57 -6.13
CA ASN A 61 -1.47 0.60 -4.92
C ASN A 61 -2.90 1.14 -5.17
N LEU A 62 -3.93 0.44 -4.68
CA LEU A 62 -5.34 0.81 -4.87
C LEU A 62 -5.68 2.20 -4.30
N TYR A 63 -5.17 2.52 -3.12
CA TYR A 63 -5.42 3.81 -2.47
C TYR A 63 -4.78 4.96 -3.25
N TRP A 64 -3.57 4.75 -3.77
CA TRP A 64 -2.92 5.70 -4.68
C TRP A 64 -3.73 5.88 -5.96
N LEU A 65 -4.16 4.79 -6.58
CA LEU A 65 -4.92 4.83 -7.83
C LEU A 65 -6.25 5.59 -7.68
N LEU A 66 -6.96 5.42 -6.55
CA LEU A 66 -8.26 6.05 -6.33
C LEU A 66 -8.15 7.47 -5.76
N ASN A 67 -7.28 7.69 -4.77
CA ASN A 67 -7.24 8.92 -3.98
C ASN A 67 -6.00 9.78 -4.25
N GLY A 68 -5.05 9.30 -5.04
CA GLY A 68 -3.79 10.01 -5.33
C GLY A 68 -2.83 10.08 -4.15
N LYS A 69 -3.06 9.29 -3.09
CA LYS A 69 -2.26 9.29 -1.86
C LYS A 69 -1.38 8.05 -1.79
N GLY A 70 -0.12 8.21 -1.40
CA GLY A 70 0.90 7.16 -1.46
C GLY A 70 1.82 7.38 -2.66
N SER A 71 2.49 6.32 -3.12
CA SER A 71 3.42 6.38 -4.25
C SER A 71 3.16 5.26 -5.26
N PHE A 72 3.50 5.55 -6.50
CA PHE A 72 3.64 4.59 -7.58
C PHE A 72 4.97 4.87 -8.30
N PRO A 73 5.76 3.85 -8.65
CA PRO A 73 5.57 2.43 -8.29
C PRO A 73 5.69 2.21 -6.77
N TYR A 74 4.84 1.32 -6.25
CA TYR A 74 4.94 0.87 -4.86
C TYR A 74 5.99 -0.25 -4.80
N SER A 75 6.99 -0.08 -3.94
CA SER A 75 8.01 -1.08 -3.64
C SER A 75 7.85 -1.48 -2.18
N GLU A 76 7.74 -2.79 -1.91
CA GLU A 76 7.74 -3.34 -0.54
C GLU A 76 9.04 -3.03 0.24
N ASN A 77 10.11 -2.59 -0.45
CA ASN A 77 11.34 -2.13 0.21
C ASN A 77 11.26 -0.68 0.73
N ALA A 78 10.16 0.04 0.46
CA ALA A 78 9.92 1.37 1.04
C ALA A 78 9.03 1.33 2.29
N VAL A 79 8.28 0.23 2.52
CA VAL A 79 7.62 -0.09 3.79
C VAL A 79 7.45 -1.62 3.83
N ALA A 80 8.20 -2.29 4.70
CA ALA A 80 8.10 -3.74 4.87
C ALA A 80 6.65 -4.17 5.16
N PRO A 81 6.14 -5.26 4.56
CA PRO A 81 4.87 -5.85 4.97
C PRO A 81 4.98 -6.36 6.41
N PRO A 82 3.96 -6.17 7.28
CA PRO A 82 3.91 -6.87 8.55
C PRO A 82 3.56 -8.33 8.28
N THR A 83 4.52 -9.12 7.82
CA THR A 83 4.45 -10.57 7.94
C THR A 83 4.61 -10.93 9.42
N PRO A 84 3.76 -11.81 9.98
CA PRO A 84 4.00 -12.36 11.31
C PRO A 84 5.22 -13.29 11.26
N LYS A 85 6.41 -12.73 11.45
CA LYS A 85 7.63 -13.51 11.68
C LYS A 85 7.59 -14.00 13.12
N SER A 86 7.29 -15.29 13.27
CA SER A 86 7.62 -16.05 14.47
C SER A 86 9.10 -15.82 14.84
N PRO A 87 9.43 -15.51 16.10
CA PRO A 87 10.81 -15.24 16.49
C PRO A 87 11.57 -16.56 16.62
N SER A 88 12.32 -16.94 15.59
CA SER A 88 13.46 -17.84 15.74
C SER A 88 14.71 -16.99 15.87
N VAL A 89 15.33 -17.06 17.05
CA VAL A 89 16.55 -16.35 17.43
C VAL A 89 17.73 -16.97 16.72
N HIS A 90 18.46 -16.18 15.93
CA HIS A 90 19.87 -16.44 15.64
C HIS A 90 20.65 -15.14 15.83
N MET A 91 21.47 -15.13 16.87
CA MET A 91 22.49 -14.12 17.13
C MET A 91 23.58 -14.26 16.07
N GLU A 92 23.88 -13.16 15.38
CA GLU A 92 25.24 -12.91 14.92
C GLU A 92 25.61 -11.47 15.23
N ASN A 93 26.72 -11.33 15.95
CA ASN A 93 27.18 -10.12 16.59
C ASN A 93 27.60 -9.06 15.56
N VAL A 94 26.89 -7.94 15.48
CA VAL A 94 27.44 -6.71 14.90
C VAL A 94 27.95 -5.84 16.03
N VAL A 95 29.27 -5.76 16.12
CA VAL A 95 30.04 -4.92 17.04
C VAL A 95 29.60 -3.46 16.87
N LEU A 96 28.89 -2.93 17.88
CA LEU A 96 28.49 -1.53 17.95
C LEU A 96 29.64 -0.70 18.52
N LYS A 97 30.12 0.24 17.72
CA LYS A 97 31.02 1.29 18.18
C LYS A 97 30.25 2.20 19.14
N ASN A 98 30.71 2.15 20.38
CA ASN A 98 30.30 2.88 21.56
C ASN A 98 30.34 4.40 21.35
N GLU A 99 29.22 5.11 21.51
CA GLU A 99 29.17 6.47 22.09
C GLU A 99 27.76 6.79 22.63
N ARG A 100 27.70 7.26 23.88
CA ARG A 100 26.59 7.86 24.64
C ARG A 100 25.74 6.94 25.53
N GLU A 101 26.32 6.65 26.69
CA GLU A 101 25.62 6.62 27.97
C GLU A 101 24.85 7.94 28.19
N SER A 102 23.53 7.90 28.12
CA SER A 102 22.67 8.87 28.82
C SER A 102 21.28 8.28 29.07
N SER A 103 21.03 7.95 30.35
CA SER A 103 19.71 7.73 30.98
C SER A 103 18.75 6.75 30.29
N LEU A 104 18.82 5.47 30.70
CA LEU A 104 17.74 4.52 30.49
C LEU A 104 16.50 4.97 31.30
N LYS A 105 15.65 5.80 30.69
CA LYS A 105 14.29 5.99 31.22
C LYS A 105 13.57 4.65 31.11
N LYS A 106 13.23 4.06 32.25
CA LYS A 106 12.35 2.89 32.33
C LYS A 106 11.03 3.27 31.66
N VAL A 107 10.77 2.70 30.48
CA VAL A 107 9.52 2.90 29.77
C VAL A 107 8.48 2.03 30.47
N GLU A 108 7.61 2.65 31.26
CA GLU A 108 6.48 1.96 31.89
C GLU A 108 5.24 2.11 31.01
N ALA A 109 4.50 1.02 30.81
CA ALA A 109 3.27 1.03 30.04
C ALA A 109 2.19 1.81 30.81
N SER A 110 1.49 2.72 30.14
CA SER A 110 0.40 3.51 30.74
C SER A 110 -0.97 2.84 30.62
N ARG A 111 -1.16 1.99 29.59
CA ARG A 111 -2.44 1.36 29.28
C ARG A 111 -2.22 0.02 28.56
N ILE A 112 -3.06 -0.96 28.87
CA ILE A 112 -3.17 -2.24 28.18
C ILE A 112 -4.55 -2.33 27.53
N VAL A 113 -4.62 -2.80 26.28
CA VAL A 113 -5.88 -3.09 25.57
C VAL A 113 -5.86 -4.56 25.12
N ILE A 114 -6.89 -5.32 25.48
CA ILE A 114 -7.05 -6.74 25.17
C ILE A 114 -8.19 -6.89 24.17
N PHE A 115 -7.92 -7.51 23.02
CA PHE A 115 -8.93 -7.79 21.98
C PHE A 115 -9.34 -9.26 22.02
N TYR A 116 -10.64 -9.52 21.97
CA TYR A 116 -11.20 -10.87 21.93
C TYR A 116 -11.61 -11.25 20.51
N THR A 117 -11.72 -12.57 20.27
CA THR A 117 -12.06 -13.11 18.94
C THR A 117 -13.49 -12.83 18.51
N ASP A 118 -14.36 -12.46 19.45
CA ASP A 118 -15.74 -12.04 19.19
C ASP A 118 -15.84 -10.54 18.80
N GLY A 119 -14.70 -9.85 18.70
CA GLY A 119 -14.62 -8.44 18.34
C GLY A 119 -14.80 -7.47 19.51
N THR A 120 -14.97 -7.97 20.74
CA THR A 120 -14.99 -7.12 21.93
C THR A 120 -13.57 -6.76 22.38
N PHE A 121 -13.44 -5.74 23.25
CA PHE A 121 -12.16 -5.39 23.85
C PHE A 121 -12.32 -4.88 25.29
N GLU A 122 -11.26 -5.06 26.08
CA GLU A 122 -11.10 -4.47 27.42
C GLU A 122 -9.89 -3.55 27.45
N SER A 123 -9.99 -2.45 28.21
CA SER A 123 -8.87 -1.52 28.41
C SER A 123 -8.59 -1.30 29.89
N TYR A 124 -7.32 -1.40 30.26
CA TYR A 124 -6.82 -1.23 31.62
C TYR A 124 -5.84 -0.06 31.66
N ASP A 125 -6.19 0.97 32.41
CA ASP A 125 -5.26 2.05 32.74
C ASP A 125 -4.44 1.62 33.96
N LEU A 126 -3.12 1.54 33.79
CA LEU A 126 -2.20 1.24 34.87
C LEU A 126 -2.09 2.52 35.71
N LYS A 127 -2.89 2.59 36.78
CA LYS A 127 -2.82 3.70 37.76
C LYS A 127 -1.41 3.77 38.33
N LYS A 128 -0.89 4.99 38.39
CA LYS A 128 0.42 5.32 38.96
C LYS A 128 0.45 5.10 40.47
#